data_AF-A0A7X7D1D0-F1
#
_entry.id   AF-A0A7X7D1D0-F1
#
_cell.length_a   1.000
_cell.length_b   1.000
_cell.length_c   1.000
_cell.angle_alpha   90.00
_cell.angle_beta   90.00
_cell.angle_gamma   90.00
#
_symmetry.space_group_name_H-M   'P 1'
#
loop_
_entity.id
_entity.type
_entity.pdbx_description
1 polymer ?
#
loop_
_entity_poly.entity_id
_entity_poly.type
_entity_poly.pdbx_seq_one_letter_code
_entity_poly.pdbx_strand_id
1 'polypeptide(L)'
;MNNENSYRHILKWGDKHEEGISHHMAKVIREKFGLTDEDFKRKHLPGTDSVKLDKPSLLKPPHTDFFRSVCGSENVHTDDLSRARFSCGKFYGELLDLRLGMVPGPPDAVVSPRTHEEVVRIVEYCNEEGIAVVPAGGLSSVTGAVRAPRGGIALDLTRHLNRIISVNTRNKTVTVQAGMYGPALEEELNRQGYSCGHFPQSFEYSTVGGWISARGAGQASTGYGKIEDMLVALKAVTPAGVIETKDFPRMAQGWDLYRLFAGAEGTLGVITEATLHIFNHAPGNTASAAFIFRS
;
A
#
# COMPACT_ATOMS: atom_id res chain seq x y z
N MET A 1 20.45 7.64 18.78
CA MET A 1 19.50 6.55 19.07
C MET A 1 18.30 6.73 18.16
N ASN A 2 17.98 5.74 17.32
CA ASN A 2 16.75 5.80 16.51
C ASN A 2 15.56 5.64 17.48
N ASN A 3 14.82 6.72 17.71
CA ASN A 3 13.55 6.66 18.41
C ASN A 3 12.54 5.97 17.47
N GLU A 4 12.21 4.71 17.73
CA GLU A 4 11.26 3.93 16.94
C GLU A 4 9.83 4.49 17.02
N ASN A 5 9.56 5.34 18.01
CA ASN A 5 8.29 6.01 18.21
C ASN A 5 8.27 7.47 17.70
N SER A 6 9.12 7.83 16.73
CA SER A 6 9.21 9.22 16.21
C SER A 6 8.49 9.42 14.89
N TYR A 7 8.10 10.67 14.57
CA TYR A 7 7.59 11.01 13.24
C TYR A 7 8.56 10.62 12.13
N ARG A 8 9.88 10.71 12.38
CA ARG A 8 10.96 10.27 11.50
C ARG A 8 10.88 8.79 11.18
N HIS A 9 10.42 7.96 12.12
CA HIS A 9 10.23 6.53 11.87
C HIS A 9 9.13 6.27 10.82
N ILE A 10 8.08 7.10 10.80
CA ILE A 10 7.00 7.02 9.80
C ILE A 10 7.44 7.63 8.46
N LEU A 11 8.17 8.75 8.52
CA LEU A 11 8.71 9.45 7.35
C LEU A 11 9.66 8.55 6.54
N LYS A 12 10.55 7.85 7.25
CA LYS A 12 11.51 6.94 6.62
C LYS A 12 10.75 5.79 5.96
N TRP A 13 10.97 5.65 4.67
CA TRP A 13 10.34 4.64 3.84
C TRP A 13 11.42 3.74 3.29
N GLY A 14 11.24 2.43 3.46
CA GLY A 14 12.19 1.46 2.94
C GLY A 14 13.49 1.37 3.72
N ASP A 15 14.62 1.41 3.00
CA ASP A 15 15.94 1.43 3.61
C ASP A 15 16.07 2.64 4.54
N LYS A 16 16.36 2.36 5.81
CA LYS A 16 16.47 3.36 6.87
C LYS A 16 17.87 3.97 6.93
N HIS A 17 18.79 3.51 6.08
CA HIS A 17 20.11 4.10 5.87
C HIS A 17 19.99 5.56 5.43
N GLU A 18 20.79 6.43 6.02
CA GLU A 18 20.87 7.84 5.65
C GLU A 18 22.17 8.07 4.90
N GLU A 19 22.10 8.20 3.58
CA GLU A 19 23.23 8.69 2.81
C GLU A 19 23.34 10.21 2.91
N GLY A 20 24.57 10.71 3.04
CA GLY A 20 24.85 12.13 2.92
C GLY A 20 24.74 12.59 1.47
N ILE A 21 24.36 13.85 1.26
CA ILE A 21 24.41 14.46 -0.06
C ILE A 21 25.88 14.55 -0.51
N SER A 22 26.20 14.00 -1.69
CA SER A 22 27.56 14.08 -2.23
C SER A 22 28.00 15.53 -2.47
N HIS A 23 29.32 15.78 -2.43
CA HIS A 23 29.85 17.14 -2.64
C HIS A 23 29.39 17.76 -3.97
N HIS A 24 29.35 16.97 -5.04
CA HIS A 24 28.86 17.42 -6.35
C HIS A 24 27.38 17.76 -6.34
N MET A 25 26.55 16.93 -5.71
CA MET A 25 25.11 17.19 -5.60
C MET A 25 24.83 18.43 -4.74
N ALA A 26 25.54 18.60 -3.63
CA ALA A 26 25.43 19.79 -2.77
C ALA A 26 25.77 21.07 -3.55
N LYS A 27 26.78 21.04 -4.43
CA LYS A 27 27.12 22.16 -5.32
C LYS A 27 25.95 22.49 -6.27
N VAL A 28 25.39 21.50 -6.95
CA VAL A 28 24.25 21.71 -7.86
C VAL A 28 23.04 22.29 -7.12
N ILE A 29 22.72 21.77 -5.93
CA ILE A 29 21.61 22.27 -5.12
C ILE A 29 21.84 23.74 -4.73
N ARG A 30 23.04 24.11 -4.26
CA ARG A 30 23.38 25.50 -3.94
C ARG A 30 23.18 26.43 -5.13
N GLU A 31 23.73 26.07 -6.28
CA GLU A 31 23.65 26.89 -7.50
C GLU A 31 22.21 27.02 -8.01
N LYS A 32 21.42 25.93 -7.97
CA LYS A 32 20.04 25.93 -8.47
C LYS A 32 19.06 26.69 -7.57
N PHE A 33 19.26 26.63 -6.26
CA PHE A 33 18.31 27.19 -5.28
C PHE A 33 18.83 28.44 -4.55
N GLY A 34 20.03 28.92 -4.88
CA GLY A 34 20.63 30.09 -4.24
C GLY A 34 20.98 29.87 -2.76
N LEU A 35 21.27 28.62 -2.38
CA LEU A 35 21.59 28.25 -0.99
C LEU A 35 23.07 28.44 -0.67
N THR A 36 23.36 28.68 0.60
CA THR A 36 24.69 28.89 1.16
C THR A 36 25.11 27.71 2.03
N ASP A 37 26.39 27.65 2.44
CA ASP A 37 26.85 26.61 3.36
C ASP A 37 26.20 26.70 4.75
N GLU A 38 25.70 27.88 5.15
CA GLU A 38 24.94 28.03 6.40
C GLU A 38 23.65 27.21 6.40
N ASP A 39 22.96 27.12 5.26
CA ASP A 39 21.69 26.40 5.11
C ASP A 39 21.86 24.88 5.31
N PHE A 40 23.08 24.36 5.18
CA PHE A 40 23.40 22.94 5.38
C PHE A 40 23.90 22.62 6.80
N LYS A 41 24.15 23.62 7.66
CA LYS A 41 24.68 23.40 9.00
C LYS A 41 23.69 22.79 9.98
N ARG A 42 22.38 22.92 9.74
CA ARG A 42 21.33 22.45 10.64
C ARG A 42 20.30 21.62 9.88
N LYS A 43 19.81 20.55 10.51
CA LYS A 43 18.68 19.78 9.99
C LYS A 43 17.38 20.57 10.25
N HIS A 44 16.66 20.89 9.19
CA HIS A 44 15.33 21.50 9.29
C HIS A 44 14.25 20.42 9.39
N LEU A 45 13.38 20.54 10.41
CA LEU A 45 12.26 19.63 10.69
C LEU A 45 12.66 18.15 10.57
N PRO A 46 13.57 17.66 11.44
CA PRO A 46 14.11 16.31 11.33
C PRO A 46 13.08 15.22 11.67
N GLY A 47 11.93 15.59 12.26
CA GLY A 47 10.85 14.69 12.69
C GLY A 47 11.24 13.80 13.86
N THR A 48 12.24 14.16 14.66
CA THR A 48 12.79 13.29 15.71
C THR A 48 11.92 13.19 16.96
N ASP A 49 10.92 14.06 17.08
CA ASP A 49 9.99 14.07 18.21
C ASP A 49 9.14 12.80 18.22
N SER A 50 8.78 12.36 19.42
CA SER A 50 7.90 11.22 19.61
C SER A 50 6.50 11.53 19.05
N VAL A 51 5.90 10.54 18.39
CA VAL A 51 4.53 10.65 17.89
C VAL A 51 3.58 10.80 19.07
N LYS A 52 2.74 11.83 19.01
CA LYS A 52 1.68 12.09 19.97
C LYS A 52 0.50 12.68 19.22
N LEU A 53 -0.64 12.00 19.27
CA LEU A 53 -1.85 12.47 18.62
C LEU A 53 -2.65 13.35 19.58
N ASP A 54 -3.09 14.51 19.10
CA ASP A 54 -3.92 15.41 19.90
C ASP A 54 -5.30 14.81 20.20
N LYS A 55 -5.79 13.93 19.31
CA LYS A 55 -7.11 13.30 19.41
C LYS A 55 -6.99 11.83 19.82
N PRO A 56 -7.58 11.42 20.95
CA PRO A 56 -7.66 10.00 21.29
C PRO A 56 -8.55 9.26 20.28
N SER A 57 -8.47 7.94 20.29
CA SER A 57 -9.42 7.08 19.58
C SER A 57 -10.84 7.35 20.07
N LEU A 58 -11.79 7.49 19.15
CA LEU A 58 -13.22 7.65 19.44
C LEU A 58 -13.95 6.30 19.50
N LEU A 59 -13.28 5.19 19.18
CA LEU A 59 -13.87 3.86 19.29
C LEU A 59 -14.08 3.48 20.75
N LYS A 60 -15.34 3.19 21.09
CA LYS A 60 -15.72 2.66 22.41
C LYS A 60 -15.17 1.24 22.61
N PRO A 61 -14.95 0.81 23.87
CA PRO A 61 -14.42 -0.52 24.19
C PRO A 61 -15.13 -1.69 23.49
N PRO A 62 -16.49 -1.74 23.38
CA PRO A 62 -17.17 -2.83 22.70
C PRO A 62 -16.72 -3.05 21.24
N HIS A 63 -16.42 -1.97 20.50
CA HIS A 63 -15.95 -2.08 19.12
C HIS A 63 -14.53 -2.66 19.08
N THR A 64 -13.64 -2.18 19.95
CA THR A 64 -12.28 -2.73 20.03
C THR A 64 -12.27 -4.17 20.48
N ASP A 65 -13.14 -4.55 21.41
CA ASP A 65 -13.24 -5.91 21.92
C ASP A 65 -13.80 -6.87 20.87
N PHE A 66 -14.75 -6.40 20.05
CA PHE A 66 -15.20 -7.14 18.87
C PHE A 66 -14.03 -7.41 17.92
N PHE A 67 -13.26 -6.40 17.51
CA PHE A 67 -12.13 -6.61 16.59
C PHE A 67 -11.09 -7.57 17.17
N ARG A 68 -10.79 -7.47 18.48
CA ARG A 68 -9.88 -8.39 19.18
C ARG A 68 -10.42 -9.82 19.20
N SER A 69 -11.73 -9.99 19.36
CA SER A 69 -12.38 -11.31 19.31
C SER A 69 -12.34 -11.95 17.91
N VAL A 70 -12.26 -11.13 16.85
CA VAL A 70 -12.22 -11.62 15.46
C VAL A 70 -10.80 -11.99 15.04
N CYS A 71 -9.84 -11.09 15.23
CA CYS A 71 -8.48 -11.23 14.65
C CYS A 71 -7.36 -11.35 15.69
N GLY A 72 -7.67 -11.35 16.99
CA GLY A 72 -6.69 -11.39 18.09
C GLY A 72 -6.26 -10.01 18.57
N SER A 73 -5.87 -9.91 19.84
CA SER A 73 -5.50 -8.63 20.47
C SER A 73 -4.22 -8.02 19.90
N GLU A 74 -3.29 -8.85 19.46
CA GLU A 74 -2.02 -8.51 18.82
C GLU A 74 -2.17 -7.88 17.42
N ASN A 75 -3.39 -7.86 16.89
CA ASN A 75 -3.76 -7.32 15.57
C ASN A 75 -4.67 -6.09 15.66
N VAL A 76 -4.93 -5.57 16.86
CA VAL A 76 -5.74 -4.37 17.07
C VAL A 76 -4.92 -3.33 17.82
N HIS A 77 -4.52 -2.29 17.09
CA HIS A 77 -3.65 -1.24 17.60
C HIS A 77 -4.40 0.09 17.70
N THR A 78 -4.42 0.66 18.91
CA THR A 78 -5.02 1.98 19.21
C THR A 78 -3.98 3.01 19.66
N ASP A 79 -2.70 2.65 19.61
CA ASP A 79 -1.60 3.55 19.98
C ASP A 79 -1.36 4.62 18.91
N ASP A 80 -0.75 5.73 19.36
CA ASP A 80 -0.54 6.92 18.51
C ASP A 80 0.38 6.64 17.31
N LEU A 81 1.39 5.78 17.46
CA LEU A 81 2.33 5.46 16.39
C LEU A 81 1.64 4.70 15.25
N SER A 82 0.89 3.65 15.60
CA SER A 82 0.15 2.84 14.63
C SER A 82 -0.90 3.69 13.91
N ARG A 83 -1.67 4.48 14.66
CA ARG A 83 -2.69 5.37 14.09
C ARG A 83 -2.08 6.43 13.17
N ALA A 84 -0.98 7.07 13.57
CA ALA A 84 -0.28 8.05 12.73
C ALA A 84 0.34 7.43 11.47
N ARG A 85 0.89 6.21 11.58
CA ARG A 85 1.47 5.51 10.43
C ARG A 85 0.42 5.22 9.37
N PHE A 86 -0.74 4.73 9.77
CA PHE A 86 -1.82 4.33 8.87
C PHE A 86 -2.72 5.49 8.42
N SER A 87 -2.37 6.74 8.72
CA SER A 87 -3.07 7.93 8.24
C SER A 87 -2.28 8.73 7.20
N CYS A 88 -1.10 8.25 6.82
CA CYS A 88 -0.16 8.99 5.99
C CYS A 88 0.32 8.14 4.83
N GLY A 89 0.10 8.62 3.61
CA GLY A 89 0.76 8.13 2.42
C GLY A 89 2.19 8.66 2.29
N LYS A 90 2.57 8.95 1.05
CA LYS A 90 3.88 9.47 0.63
C LYS A 90 3.72 10.73 -0.23
N PHE A 91 2.54 11.36 -0.21
CA PHE A 91 2.38 12.69 -0.79
C PHE A 91 3.24 13.70 -0.01
N TYR A 92 3.85 14.64 -0.72
CA TYR A 92 4.75 15.63 -0.11
C TYR A 92 4.11 16.39 1.05
N GLY A 93 2.83 16.79 0.92
CA GLY A 93 2.11 17.48 1.99
C GLY A 93 1.95 16.63 3.24
N GLU A 94 1.67 15.33 3.11
CA GLU A 94 1.55 14.43 4.25
C GLU A 94 2.90 14.21 4.97
N LEU A 95 3.99 14.13 4.21
CA LEU A 95 5.34 14.06 4.77
C LEU A 95 5.74 15.37 5.46
N LEU A 96 5.29 16.52 4.97
CA LEU A 96 5.51 17.80 5.62
C LEU A 96 4.70 17.91 6.92
N ASP A 97 3.45 17.46 6.92
CA ASP A 97 2.61 17.39 8.13
C ASP A 97 3.34 16.60 9.23
N LEU A 98 3.81 15.38 8.92
CA LEU A 98 4.58 14.58 9.89
C LEU A 98 5.86 15.27 10.37
N ARG A 99 6.57 15.99 9.49
CA ARG A 99 7.76 16.77 9.86
C ARG A 99 7.45 17.93 10.80
N LEU A 100 6.23 18.47 10.73
CA LEU A 100 5.69 19.48 11.63
C LEU A 100 5.04 18.88 12.88
N GLY A 101 5.04 17.55 13.03
CA GLY A 101 4.38 16.86 14.13
C GLY A 101 2.85 16.84 14.02
N MET A 102 2.31 17.03 12.81
CA MET A 102 0.88 17.07 12.52
C MET A 102 0.41 15.75 11.91
N VAL A 103 -0.74 15.26 12.38
CA VAL A 103 -1.40 14.07 11.84
C VAL A 103 -2.89 14.38 11.63
N PRO A 104 -3.25 14.96 10.48
CA PRO A 104 -4.63 15.32 10.21
C PRO A 104 -5.46 14.07 9.86
N GLY A 105 -6.39 13.70 10.75
CA GLY A 105 -7.36 12.63 10.52
C GLY A 105 -6.77 11.21 10.66
N PRO A 106 -6.22 10.84 11.82
CA PRO A 106 -5.80 9.47 12.08
C PRO A 106 -7.03 8.54 12.21
N PRO A 107 -6.92 7.26 11.81
CA PRO A 107 -7.92 6.26 12.18
C PRO A 107 -7.98 6.13 13.71
N ASP A 108 -9.10 5.63 14.21
CA ASP A 108 -9.32 5.34 15.63
C ASP A 108 -8.63 4.03 16.05
N ALA A 109 -8.49 3.07 15.14
CA ALA A 109 -7.71 1.85 15.33
C ALA A 109 -7.12 1.34 14.01
N VAL A 110 -6.06 0.55 14.12
CA VAL A 110 -5.55 -0.28 13.03
C VAL A 110 -5.91 -1.73 13.33
N VAL A 111 -6.55 -2.40 12.37
CA VAL A 111 -7.01 -3.78 12.49
C VAL A 111 -6.35 -4.62 11.39
N SER A 112 -5.69 -5.72 11.75
CA SER A 112 -4.93 -6.57 10.81
C SER A 112 -5.56 -7.98 10.73
N PRO A 113 -6.57 -8.21 9.88
CA PRO A 113 -7.21 -9.53 9.74
C PRO A 113 -6.25 -10.58 9.16
N ARG A 114 -6.50 -11.85 9.49
CA ARG A 114 -5.69 -13.00 9.09
C ARG A 114 -6.20 -13.71 7.87
N THR A 115 -7.52 -13.69 7.66
CA THR A 115 -8.20 -14.43 6.61
C THR A 115 -9.26 -13.58 5.92
N HIS A 116 -9.71 -14.03 4.76
CA HIS A 116 -10.85 -13.44 4.05
C HIS A 116 -12.10 -13.38 4.94
N GLU A 117 -12.37 -14.45 5.69
CA GLU A 117 -13.55 -14.57 6.55
C GLU A 117 -13.51 -13.58 7.72
N GLU A 118 -12.32 -13.28 8.26
CA GLU A 118 -12.18 -12.21 9.24
C GLU A 118 -12.46 -10.83 8.63
N VAL A 119 -12.03 -10.58 7.38
CA VAL A 119 -12.38 -9.35 6.66
C VAL A 119 -13.90 -9.22 6.51
N VAL A 120 -14.59 -10.30 6.13
CA VAL A 120 -16.06 -10.34 6.03
C VAL A 120 -16.70 -9.91 7.35
N ARG A 121 -16.36 -10.58 8.45
CA ARG A 121 -16.92 -10.27 9.79
C ARG A 121 -16.66 -8.83 10.23
N ILE A 122 -15.48 -8.29 9.93
CA ILE A 122 -15.12 -6.92 10.28
C ILE A 122 -15.92 -5.91 9.45
N VAL A 123 -16.02 -6.11 8.13
CA VAL A 123 -16.77 -5.20 7.24
C VAL A 123 -18.26 -5.23 7.54
N GLU A 124 -18.83 -6.41 7.82
CA GLU A 124 -20.23 -6.56 8.24
C GLU A 124 -20.51 -5.79 9.53
N TYR A 125 -19.69 -6.00 10.57
CA TYR A 125 -19.82 -5.28 11.84
C TYR A 125 -19.67 -3.77 11.67
N CYS A 126 -18.68 -3.32 10.89
CA CYS A 126 -18.48 -1.90 10.63
C CYS A 126 -19.67 -1.28 9.87
N ASN A 127 -20.31 -2.03 8.98
CA ASN A 127 -21.52 -1.58 8.28
C ASN A 127 -22.71 -1.44 9.24
N GLU A 128 -22.90 -2.39 10.15
CA GLU A 128 -23.96 -2.36 11.17
C GLU A 128 -23.78 -1.19 12.17
N GLU A 129 -22.54 -0.95 12.61
CA GLU A 129 -22.21 0.06 13.63
C GLU A 129 -21.89 1.45 13.04
N GLY A 130 -21.91 1.61 11.72
CA GLY A 130 -21.59 2.88 11.06
C GLY A 130 -20.11 3.31 11.22
N ILE A 131 -19.19 2.35 11.33
CA ILE A 131 -17.75 2.58 11.47
C ILE A 131 -17.11 2.63 10.08
N ALA A 132 -16.37 3.71 9.78
CA ALA A 132 -15.65 3.82 8.52
C ALA A 132 -14.49 2.82 8.45
N VAL A 133 -14.26 2.25 7.26
CA VAL A 133 -13.16 1.33 6.97
C VAL A 133 -12.29 1.91 5.86
N VAL A 134 -10.99 2.02 6.11
CA VAL A 134 -9.97 2.42 5.13
C VAL A 134 -9.06 1.23 4.86
N PRO A 135 -9.19 0.53 3.71
CA PRO A 135 -8.28 -0.56 3.37
C PRO A 135 -6.85 -0.06 3.20
N ALA A 136 -5.88 -0.74 3.81
CA ALA A 136 -4.49 -0.32 3.81
C ALA A 136 -3.55 -1.44 3.32
N GLY A 137 -2.77 -1.10 2.29
CA GLY A 137 -1.66 -1.91 1.78
C GLY A 137 -0.31 -1.32 2.19
N GLY A 138 0.63 -1.23 1.24
CA GLY A 138 1.99 -0.72 1.49
C GLY A 138 2.13 0.78 1.82
N LEU A 139 1.02 1.51 1.95
CA LEU A 139 0.97 2.95 2.30
C LEU A 139 1.80 3.87 1.37
N SER A 140 1.97 3.47 0.11
CA SER A 140 2.74 4.22 -0.90
C SER A 140 1.92 5.27 -1.68
N SER A 141 0.67 5.52 -1.28
CA SER A 141 -0.23 6.45 -1.98
C SER A 141 0.34 7.86 -1.98
N VAL A 142 0.18 8.59 -3.08
CA VAL A 142 0.51 10.02 -3.19
C VAL A 142 -0.74 10.88 -3.44
N THR A 143 -1.93 10.30 -3.22
CA THR A 143 -3.25 10.93 -3.45
C THR A 143 -3.99 11.21 -2.14
N GLY A 144 -3.46 10.76 -1.00
CA GLY A 144 -4.15 10.82 0.30
C GLY A 144 -5.16 9.69 0.51
N ALA A 145 -5.12 8.62 -0.31
CA ALA A 145 -6.08 7.50 -0.28
C ALA A 145 -6.17 6.75 1.06
N VAL A 146 -5.14 6.87 1.91
CA VAL A 146 -5.06 6.19 3.22
C VAL A 146 -5.49 7.07 4.38
N ARG A 147 -5.94 8.31 4.12
CA ARG A 147 -6.44 9.20 5.16
C ARG A 147 -7.78 8.71 5.71
N ALA A 148 -7.99 8.90 7.01
CA ALA A 148 -9.22 8.56 7.71
C ALA A 148 -9.92 9.81 8.26
N PRO A 149 -10.45 10.71 7.39
CA PRO A 149 -11.02 11.99 7.83
C PRO A 149 -12.23 11.84 8.75
N ARG A 150 -12.93 10.70 8.72
CA ARG A 150 -14.05 10.35 9.60
C ARG A 150 -13.65 9.47 10.79
N GLY A 151 -12.36 9.23 11.03
CA GLY A 151 -11.89 8.21 11.96
C GLY A 151 -12.23 6.81 11.44
N GLY A 152 -12.64 5.92 12.34
CA GLY A 152 -12.92 4.52 12.05
C GLY A 152 -11.66 3.65 12.07
N ILE A 153 -11.61 2.61 11.26
CA ILE A 153 -10.47 1.69 11.22
C ILE A 153 -9.66 1.83 9.95
N ALA A 154 -8.34 1.74 10.08
CA ALA A 154 -7.47 1.34 8.99
C ALA A 154 -7.36 -0.19 9.00
N LEU A 155 -7.66 -0.84 7.88
CA LEU A 155 -7.64 -2.28 7.75
C LEU A 155 -6.35 -2.72 7.05
N ASP A 156 -5.36 -3.12 7.84
CA ASP A 156 -4.03 -3.51 7.36
C ASP A 156 -4.03 -4.93 6.79
N LEU A 157 -3.93 -5.02 5.46
CA LEU A 157 -3.87 -6.30 4.76
C LEU A 157 -2.46 -6.89 4.70
N THR A 158 -1.43 -6.07 4.96
CA THR A 158 -0.03 -6.43 4.69
C THR A 158 0.55 -7.42 5.69
N ARG A 159 -0.01 -7.47 6.90
CA ARG A 159 0.53 -8.28 7.99
C ARG A 159 0.33 -9.78 7.78
N HIS A 160 -0.84 -10.20 7.29
CA HIS A 160 -1.21 -11.62 7.21
C HIS A 160 -1.75 -12.07 5.85
N LEU A 161 -2.38 -11.18 5.07
CA LEU A 161 -2.97 -11.49 3.76
C LEU A 161 -1.94 -11.29 2.63
N ASN A 162 -0.82 -12.00 2.69
CA ASN A 162 0.37 -11.75 1.87
C ASN A 162 0.95 -13.02 1.20
N ARG A 163 0.10 -13.99 0.85
CA ARG A 163 0.51 -15.27 0.26
C ARG A 163 -0.01 -15.46 -1.16
N ILE A 164 0.73 -16.23 -1.96
CA ILE A 164 0.19 -16.82 -3.19
C ILE A 164 -0.76 -17.96 -2.81
N ILE A 165 -1.97 -17.92 -3.36
CA ILE A 165 -3.00 -18.96 -3.18
C ILE A 165 -2.79 -20.09 -4.19
N SER A 166 -2.54 -19.74 -5.45
CA SER A 166 -2.30 -20.73 -6.51
C SER A 166 -1.58 -20.13 -7.72
N VAL A 167 -0.76 -20.94 -8.38
CA VAL A 167 -0.15 -20.61 -9.68
C VAL A 167 -0.69 -21.58 -10.73
N ASN A 168 -1.28 -21.05 -11.80
CA ASN A 168 -1.76 -21.83 -12.93
C ASN A 168 -0.82 -21.65 -14.12
N THR A 169 0.06 -22.63 -14.32
CA THR A 169 1.09 -22.59 -15.38
C THR A 169 0.52 -22.77 -16.78
N ARG A 170 -0.66 -23.39 -16.92
CA ARG A 170 -1.36 -23.58 -18.20
C ARG A 170 -2.05 -22.29 -18.65
N ASN A 171 -2.78 -21.65 -17.76
CA ASN A 171 -3.50 -20.40 -18.05
C ASN A 171 -2.60 -19.16 -17.88
N LYS A 172 -1.38 -19.35 -17.36
CA LYS A 172 -0.42 -18.28 -17.07
C LYS A 172 -1.06 -17.21 -16.17
N THR A 173 -1.59 -17.66 -15.03
CA THR A 173 -2.16 -16.80 -13.99
C THR A 173 -1.64 -17.15 -12.60
N VAL A 174 -1.67 -16.17 -11.70
CA VAL A 174 -1.42 -16.33 -10.26
C VAL A 174 -2.59 -15.75 -9.48
N THR A 175 -3.10 -16.48 -8.49
CA THR A 175 -4.04 -15.96 -7.50
C THR A 175 -3.26 -15.67 -6.22
N VAL A 176 -3.37 -14.44 -5.72
CA VAL A 176 -2.54 -13.91 -4.64
C VAL A 176 -3.36 -13.03 -3.70
N GLN A 177 -3.02 -13.05 -2.42
CA GLN A 177 -3.64 -12.19 -1.43
C GLN A 177 -3.20 -10.72 -1.57
N ALA A 178 -4.13 -9.80 -1.37
CA ALA A 178 -3.98 -8.39 -1.72
C ALA A 178 -2.90 -7.63 -0.94
N GLY A 179 -2.49 -8.12 0.23
CA GLY A 179 -1.43 -7.55 1.06
C GLY A 179 -0.02 -7.99 0.67
N MET A 180 0.16 -8.85 -0.34
CA MET A 180 1.48 -9.29 -0.79
C MET A 180 2.25 -8.14 -1.45
N TYR A 181 3.48 -7.91 -1.00
CA TYR A 181 4.40 -6.91 -1.57
C TYR A 181 5.02 -7.40 -2.89
N GLY A 182 5.35 -6.45 -3.77
CA GLY A 182 5.96 -6.72 -5.07
C GLY A 182 7.18 -7.65 -5.03
N PRO A 183 8.23 -7.36 -4.23
CA PRO A 183 9.42 -8.20 -4.15
C PRO A 183 9.13 -9.63 -3.74
N ALA A 184 8.25 -9.83 -2.76
CA ALA A 184 7.89 -11.17 -2.29
C ALA A 184 7.12 -11.95 -3.36
N LEU A 185 6.23 -11.29 -4.10
CA LEU A 185 5.50 -11.90 -5.22
C LEU A 185 6.45 -12.33 -6.34
N GLU A 186 7.34 -11.43 -6.77
CA GLU A 186 8.33 -11.72 -7.82
C GLU A 186 9.31 -12.80 -7.38
N GLU A 187 9.83 -12.77 -6.15
CA GLU A 187 10.74 -13.80 -5.65
C GLU A 187 10.10 -15.20 -5.73
N GLU A 188 8.85 -15.34 -5.29
CA GLU A 188 8.18 -16.63 -5.30
C GLU A 188 7.82 -17.10 -6.71
N LEU A 189 7.38 -16.21 -7.60
CA LEU A 189 7.12 -16.55 -9.01
C LEU A 189 8.41 -16.91 -9.75
N ASN A 190 9.51 -16.17 -9.50
CA ASN A 190 10.78 -16.36 -10.20
C ASN A 190 11.38 -17.75 -9.91
N ARG A 191 11.21 -18.27 -8.68
CA ARG A 191 11.58 -19.64 -8.32
C ARG A 191 10.86 -20.71 -9.15
N GLN A 192 9.68 -20.37 -9.66
CA GLN A 192 8.86 -21.24 -10.50
C GLN A 192 9.02 -20.95 -12.00
N GLY A 193 9.95 -20.06 -12.38
CA GLY A 193 10.20 -19.67 -13.77
C GLY A 193 9.20 -18.64 -14.32
N TYR A 194 8.52 -17.90 -13.45
CA TYR A 194 7.51 -16.91 -13.80
C TYR A 194 7.80 -15.53 -13.22
N SER A 195 7.25 -14.48 -13.80
CA SER A 195 7.26 -13.11 -13.27
C SER A 195 5.86 -12.53 -13.37
N CYS A 196 5.47 -11.68 -12.41
CA CYS A 196 4.23 -10.91 -12.54
C CYS A 196 4.42 -9.85 -13.61
N GLY A 197 5.57 -9.16 -13.64
CA GLY A 197 5.90 -8.16 -14.65
C GLY A 197 5.37 -6.76 -14.32
N HIS A 198 4.72 -6.60 -13.17
CA HIS A 198 4.21 -5.30 -12.71
C HIS A 198 5.22 -4.58 -11.82
N PHE A 199 5.99 -3.66 -12.43
CA PHE A 199 7.08 -2.94 -11.75
C PHE A 199 6.79 -1.42 -11.62
N PRO A 200 5.92 -0.97 -10.70
CA PRO A 200 5.75 0.46 -10.44
C PRO A 200 7.00 1.04 -9.76
N GLN A 201 7.14 2.37 -9.72
CA GLN A 201 8.30 2.98 -9.04
C GLN A 201 8.32 2.68 -7.53
N SER A 202 7.15 2.47 -6.93
CA SER A 202 7.01 2.05 -5.54
C SER A 202 7.04 0.52 -5.36
N PHE A 203 7.53 -0.25 -6.34
CA PHE A 203 7.46 -1.72 -6.37
C PHE A 203 7.83 -2.38 -5.04
N GLU A 204 8.95 -1.96 -4.43
CA GLU A 204 9.46 -2.53 -3.19
C GLU A 204 8.50 -2.40 -1.99
N TYR A 205 7.64 -1.40 -2.01
CA TYR A 205 6.82 -1.01 -0.87
C TYR A 205 5.34 -0.79 -1.23
N SER A 206 4.90 -1.39 -2.32
CA SER A 206 3.51 -1.40 -2.73
C SER A 206 3.02 -2.84 -2.85
N THR A 207 1.71 -3.03 -2.68
CA THR A 207 1.08 -4.35 -2.61
C THR A 207 0.11 -4.55 -3.77
N VAL A 208 -0.19 -5.81 -4.06
CA VAL A 208 -1.09 -6.19 -5.17
C VAL A 208 -2.43 -5.48 -5.11
N GLY A 209 -3.08 -5.45 -3.95
CA GLY A 209 -4.35 -4.75 -3.76
C GLY A 209 -4.22 -3.24 -3.96
N GLY A 210 -3.08 -2.66 -3.55
CA GLY A 210 -2.77 -1.26 -3.78
C GLY A 210 -2.58 -0.94 -5.27
N TRP A 211 -1.91 -1.80 -6.03
CA TRP A 211 -1.76 -1.65 -7.47
C TRP A 211 -3.12 -1.58 -8.16
N ILE A 212 -4.02 -2.51 -7.84
CA ILE A 212 -5.36 -2.56 -8.42
C ILE A 212 -6.15 -1.30 -8.01
N SER A 213 -6.17 -0.99 -6.71
CA SER A 213 -6.97 0.11 -6.17
C SER A 213 -6.56 1.47 -6.73
N ALA A 214 -5.28 1.66 -7.07
CA ALA A 214 -4.74 2.91 -7.63
C ALA A 214 -4.60 2.91 -9.16
N ARG A 215 -5.01 1.84 -9.86
CA ARG A 215 -4.73 1.63 -11.31
C ARG A 215 -3.24 1.84 -11.64
N GLY A 216 -2.38 1.20 -10.85
CA GLY A 216 -0.94 1.30 -11.01
C GLY A 216 -0.48 0.97 -12.43
N ALA A 217 0.51 1.72 -12.91
CA ALA A 217 1.22 1.43 -14.14
C ALA A 217 2.69 1.10 -13.81
N GLY A 218 3.19 -0.02 -14.34
CA GLY A 218 4.59 -0.40 -14.21
C GLY A 218 5.48 0.24 -15.29
N GLN A 219 6.78 0.37 -15.00
CA GLN A 219 7.78 0.88 -15.95
C GLN A 219 7.87 0.02 -17.21
N ALA A 220 7.58 -1.27 -17.09
CA ALA A 220 7.58 -2.24 -18.19
C ALA A 220 6.18 -2.50 -18.79
N SER A 221 5.20 -1.63 -18.53
CA SER A 221 3.80 -1.84 -18.96
C SER A 221 3.60 -1.87 -20.48
N THR A 222 4.50 -1.29 -21.28
CA THR A 222 4.48 -1.45 -22.74
C THR A 222 4.63 -2.92 -23.17
N GLY A 223 5.35 -3.73 -22.38
CA GLY A 223 5.54 -5.17 -22.64
C GLY A 223 4.51 -6.04 -21.91
N TYR A 224 4.27 -5.77 -20.63
CA TYR A 224 3.44 -6.63 -19.76
C TYR A 224 1.99 -6.19 -19.59
N GLY A 225 1.65 -4.96 -19.97
CA GLY A 225 0.36 -4.33 -19.66
C GLY A 225 0.36 -3.55 -18.36
N LYS A 226 -0.69 -2.75 -18.14
CA LYS A 226 -0.97 -2.09 -16.86
C LYS A 226 -1.75 -3.03 -15.94
N ILE A 227 -1.96 -2.65 -14.68
CA ILE A 227 -2.63 -3.54 -13.73
C ILE A 227 -4.04 -3.94 -14.18
N GLU A 228 -4.79 -3.05 -14.84
CA GLU A 228 -6.12 -3.36 -15.37
C GLU A 228 -6.11 -4.31 -16.57
N ASP A 229 -4.98 -4.40 -17.28
CA ASP A 229 -4.78 -5.35 -18.37
C ASP A 229 -4.35 -6.72 -17.81
N MET A 230 -3.61 -6.72 -16.71
CA MET A 230 -3.11 -7.92 -16.04
C MET A 230 -4.16 -8.58 -15.14
N LEU A 231 -5.12 -7.82 -14.61
CA LEU A 231 -6.16 -8.31 -13.71
C LEU A 231 -7.20 -9.18 -14.43
N VAL A 232 -7.33 -10.43 -13.99
CA VAL A 232 -8.24 -11.43 -14.57
C VAL A 232 -9.49 -11.62 -13.70
N ALA A 233 -9.30 -11.66 -12.38
CA ALA A 233 -10.39 -11.82 -11.42
C ALA A 233 -10.00 -11.29 -10.04
N LEU A 234 -10.98 -11.09 -9.16
CA LEU A 234 -10.76 -10.72 -7.76
C LEU A 234 -11.81 -11.31 -6.83
N LYS A 235 -11.47 -11.30 -5.54
CA LYS A 235 -12.38 -11.52 -4.43
C LYS A 235 -12.33 -10.30 -3.50
N ALA A 236 -13.46 -9.60 -3.37
CA ALA A 236 -13.58 -8.41 -2.55
C ALA A 236 -14.73 -8.51 -1.56
N VAL A 237 -14.56 -7.88 -0.39
CA VAL A 237 -15.59 -7.76 0.64
C VAL A 237 -16.16 -6.34 0.58
N THR A 238 -17.46 -6.22 0.41
CA THR A 238 -18.18 -4.95 0.38
C THR A 238 -19.24 -4.93 1.48
N PRO A 239 -19.79 -3.76 1.87
CA PRO A 239 -20.92 -3.69 2.79
C PRO A 239 -22.18 -4.44 2.28
N ALA A 240 -22.29 -4.66 0.97
CA ALA A 240 -23.40 -5.41 0.36
C ALA A 240 -23.11 -6.93 0.26
N GLY A 241 -21.95 -7.38 0.73
CA GLY A 241 -21.53 -8.78 0.68
C GLY A 241 -20.25 -9.01 -0.14
N VAL A 242 -19.92 -10.28 -0.34
CA VAL A 242 -18.71 -10.71 -1.06
C VAL A 242 -18.94 -10.68 -2.57
N ILE A 243 -18.03 -10.02 -3.29
CA ILE A 243 -17.95 -10.07 -4.75
C ILE A 243 -16.79 -11.00 -5.12
N GLU A 244 -17.11 -12.08 -5.83
CA GLU A 244 -16.13 -13.02 -6.36
C GLU A 244 -16.33 -13.17 -7.87
N THR A 245 -15.33 -12.78 -8.65
CA THR A 245 -15.37 -12.94 -10.12
C THR A 245 -14.62 -14.18 -10.56
N LYS A 246 -14.93 -14.68 -11.77
CA LYS A 246 -14.28 -15.86 -12.35
C LYS A 246 -13.15 -15.46 -13.29
N ASP A 247 -12.12 -16.30 -13.35
CA ASP A 247 -10.86 -16.07 -14.08
C ASP A 247 -10.96 -16.45 -15.58
N PHE A 248 -12.14 -16.28 -16.17
CA PHE A 248 -12.31 -16.47 -17.61
C PHE A 248 -11.56 -15.37 -18.37
N PRO A 249 -10.84 -15.70 -19.46
CA PRO A 249 -9.99 -14.73 -20.17
C PRO A 249 -10.80 -13.57 -20.78
N ARG A 250 -12.08 -13.80 -21.11
CA ARG A 250 -13.02 -12.77 -21.55
C ARG A 250 -14.45 -13.24 -21.34
N MET A 251 -15.34 -12.33 -20.98
CA MET A 251 -16.77 -12.59 -20.81
C MET A 251 -17.61 -11.50 -21.48
N ALA A 252 -18.85 -11.86 -21.85
CA ALA A 252 -19.87 -10.93 -22.35
C ALA A 252 -21.16 -11.08 -21.52
N GLN A 253 -21.02 -11.02 -20.20
CA GLN A 253 -22.11 -11.24 -19.23
C GLN A 253 -22.55 -9.94 -18.54
N GLY A 254 -22.47 -8.82 -19.25
CA GLY A 254 -22.74 -7.49 -18.70
C GLY A 254 -21.46 -6.76 -18.29
N TRP A 255 -21.50 -6.11 -17.11
CA TRP A 255 -20.39 -5.31 -16.62
C TRP A 255 -19.26 -6.18 -16.06
N ASP A 256 -18.02 -5.87 -16.43
CA ASP A 256 -16.83 -6.49 -15.84
C ASP A 256 -16.64 -5.97 -14.40
N LEU A 257 -17.28 -6.62 -13.42
CA LEU A 257 -17.30 -6.15 -12.03
C LEU A 257 -15.91 -5.94 -11.43
N TYR A 258 -14.95 -6.82 -11.75
CA TYR A 258 -13.59 -6.70 -11.24
C TYR A 258 -12.87 -5.42 -11.72
N ARG A 259 -13.24 -4.89 -12.90
CA ARG A 259 -12.69 -3.65 -13.44
C ARG A 259 -13.21 -2.41 -12.70
N LEU A 260 -14.35 -2.49 -12.02
CA LEU A 260 -14.86 -1.40 -11.19
C LEU A 260 -13.96 -1.15 -9.96
N PHE A 261 -13.31 -2.19 -9.45
CA PHE A 261 -12.36 -2.06 -8.35
C PHE A 261 -11.02 -1.47 -8.78
N ALA A 262 -10.68 -1.57 -10.08
CA ALA A 262 -9.46 -0.98 -10.61
C ALA A 262 -9.59 0.55 -10.66
N GLY A 263 -9.01 1.22 -9.65
CA GLY A 263 -9.11 2.68 -9.47
C GLY A 263 -10.17 3.11 -8.46
N ALA A 264 -10.76 2.17 -7.73
CA ALA A 264 -11.73 2.51 -6.70
C ALA A 264 -11.08 3.12 -5.45
N GLU A 265 -9.76 3.07 -5.28
CA GLU A 265 -9.04 3.59 -4.11
C GLU A 265 -9.67 3.17 -2.76
N GLY A 266 -10.15 1.92 -2.68
CA GLY A 266 -10.77 1.35 -1.46
C GLY A 266 -12.22 1.80 -1.19
N THR A 267 -12.83 2.62 -2.05
CA THR A 267 -14.18 3.18 -1.82
C THR A 267 -15.33 2.19 -2.04
N LEU A 268 -15.10 1.11 -2.79
CA LEU A 268 -16.11 0.07 -3.06
C LEU A 268 -16.04 -1.11 -2.09
N GLY A 269 -14.93 -1.28 -1.37
CA GLY A 269 -14.70 -2.41 -0.48
C GLY A 269 -13.23 -2.82 -0.38
N VAL A 270 -13.00 -3.96 0.26
CA VAL A 270 -11.67 -4.52 0.56
C VAL A 270 -11.37 -5.62 -0.44
N ILE A 271 -10.39 -5.43 -1.33
CA ILE A 271 -9.87 -6.51 -2.16
C ILE A 271 -9.06 -7.45 -1.25
N THR A 272 -9.40 -8.74 -1.21
CA THR A 272 -8.71 -9.74 -0.38
C THR A 272 -7.81 -10.66 -1.20
N GLU A 273 -8.24 -11.00 -2.42
CA GLU A 273 -7.48 -11.82 -3.36
C GLU A 273 -7.64 -11.25 -4.79
N ALA A 274 -6.60 -11.42 -5.60
CA ALA A 274 -6.60 -11.06 -7.00
C ALA A 274 -5.94 -12.15 -7.84
N THR A 275 -6.48 -12.39 -9.03
CA THR A 275 -5.87 -13.25 -10.05
C THR A 275 -5.28 -12.37 -11.14
N LEU A 276 -3.98 -12.50 -11.37
CA LEU A 276 -3.21 -11.72 -12.35
C LEU A 276 -2.60 -12.64 -13.42
N HIS A 277 -2.43 -12.12 -14.63
CA HIS A 277 -1.57 -12.73 -15.63
C HIS A 277 -0.11 -12.77 -15.16
N ILE A 278 0.61 -13.84 -15.52
CA ILE A 278 2.05 -14.00 -15.30
C ILE A 278 2.78 -14.33 -16.60
N PHE A 279 4.06 -14.03 -16.65
CA PHE A 279 4.91 -14.18 -17.83
C PHE A 279 6.07 -15.10 -17.51
N ASN A 280 6.72 -15.67 -18.53
CA ASN A 280 7.91 -16.47 -18.31
C ASN A 280 9.04 -15.58 -17.78
N HIS A 281 9.69 -15.99 -16.70
CA HIS A 281 10.87 -15.30 -16.19
C HIS A 281 12.08 -15.65 -17.07
N ALA A 282 12.50 -14.69 -17.91
CA ALA A 282 13.60 -14.85 -18.85
C ALA A 282 14.63 -13.71 -18.72
N PRO A 283 15.36 -13.61 -17.60
CA PRO A 283 16.27 -12.49 -17.34
C PRO A 283 17.41 -12.40 -18.35
N GLY A 284 17.80 -13.52 -18.98
CA GLY A 284 18.80 -13.54 -20.05
C GLY A 284 18.36 -12.83 -21.34
N ASN A 285 17.09 -12.46 -21.46
CA ASN A 285 16.53 -11.78 -22.63
C ASN A 285 16.31 -10.28 -22.39
N THR A 286 16.94 -9.69 -21.36
CA THR A 286 16.81 -8.28 -21.01
C THR A 286 18.04 -7.49 -21.43
N ALA A 287 17.84 -6.37 -22.13
CA ALA A 287 18.90 -5.43 -22.50
C ALA A 287 18.48 -3.99 -22.19
N SER A 288 19.42 -3.18 -21.71
CA SER A 288 19.23 -1.76 -21.41
C SER A 288 20.15 -0.91 -22.29
N ALA A 289 19.63 0.20 -22.81
CA ALA A 289 20.38 1.15 -23.64
C ALA A 289 20.04 2.59 -23.26
N ALA A 290 20.98 3.51 -23.48
CA ALA A 290 20.80 4.94 -23.28
C ALA A 290 21.27 5.69 -24.53
N PHE A 291 20.55 6.74 -24.91
CA PHE A 291 20.83 7.55 -26.10
C PHE A 291 20.86 9.02 -25.71
N ILE A 292 21.81 9.78 -26.26
CA ILE A 292 21.93 11.23 -26.06
C ILE A 292 21.53 11.92 -27.37
N PHE A 293 20.60 12.86 -27.28
CA PHE A 293 20.15 13.68 -28.40
C PHE A 293 20.81 15.06 -28.33
N ARG A 294 21.14 15.64 -29.48
CA ARG A 294 21.64 17.03 -29.53
C ARG A 294 20.50 17.97 -29.13
N SER A 295 20.79 18.88 -28.19
CA SER A 295 19.90 19.98 -27.80
C SER A 295 19.83 21.06 -28.86
#